data_AF-A0A2G6G695-F1
#
_entry.id   AF-A0A2G6G695-F1
#
_cell.length_a   1.000
_cell.length_b   1.000
_cell.length_c   1.000
_cell.angle_alpha   90.00
_cell.angle_beta   90.00
_cell.angle_gamma   90.00
#
_symmetry.space_group_name_H-M   'P 1'
#
loop_
_entity.id
_entity.type
_entity.pdbx_description
1 polymer ?
#
loop_
_entity_poly.entity_id
_entity_poly.type
_entity_poly.pdbx_seq_one_letter_code
_entity_poly.pdbx_strand_id
1 'polypeptide(L)'
;MTEIKLLDETLELIDDNGTIKAYEYLVSNLDSGDEWSSQVYNFLYCLAATSGKPDEAISWLKEAIMDKGLWYRPEVFEDDDLDTIRNHIDFASCVEISNSRYKEELKSTMTKFSWKKKIKDNLLVVLHGNQQNNDISKMFWSGFNSSSFQIEYLQSSEIDSFQLYRWSDDGDGPVQLSDALRKVEGE
;
A
#
# COMPACT_ATOMS: atom_id res chain seq x y z
N MET A 1 -4.28 12.87 13.23
CA MET A 1 -2.93 12.44 12.78
C MET A 1 -3.01 12.24 11.26
N THR A 2 -1.92 12.28 10.48
CA THR A 2 -1.99 11.74 9.09
C THR A 2 -1.66 10.25 9.10
N GLU A 3 -2.18 9.48 8.14
CA GLU A 3 -1.89 8.04 8.05
C GLU A 3 -0.37 7.76 7.95
N ILE A 4 0.33 8.51 7.09
CA ILE A 4 1.80 8.39 6.95
C ILE A 4 2.49 8.57 8.31
N LYS A 5 2.14 9.64 9.04
CA LYS A 5 2.75 9.92 10.34
C LYS A 5 2.41 8.85 11.38
N LEU A 6 1.18 8.32 11.35
CA LEU A 6 0.76 7.23 12.22
C LEU A 6 1.59 5.97 11.97
N LEU A 7 1.79 5.58 10.72
CA LEU A 7 2.57 4.40 10.34
C LEU A 7 4.06 4.57 10.64
N ASP A 8 4.63 5.75 10.33
CA ASP A 8 6.05 6.06 10.61
C ASP A 8 6.33 5.98 12.13
N GLU A 9 5.51 6.63 12.97
CA GLU A 9 5.66 6.55 14.43
C GLU A 9 5.43 5.12 14.96
N THR A 10 4.55 4.34 14.32
CA THR A 10 4.35 2.93 14.69
C THR A 10 5.59 2.09 14.39
N LEU A 11 6.24 2.30 13.23
CA LEU A 11 7.48 1.62 12.87
C LEU A 11 8.62 1.94 13.85
N GLU A 12 8.81 3.23 14.18
CA GLU A 12 9.80 3.66 15.17
C GLU A 12 9.59 2.97 16.52
N LEU A 13 8.33 2.80 16.95
CA LEU A 13 8.00 2.10 18.19
C LEU A 13 8.26 0.60 18.15
N ILE A 14 8.15 -0.06 16.99
CA ILE A 14 8.52 -1.47 16.84
C ILE A 14 10.01 -1.63 17.17
N ASP A 15 10.85 -0.78 16.59
CA ASP A 15 12.31 -0.81 16.77
C ASP A 15 12.71 -0.48 18.22
N ASP A 16 12.07 0.53 18.83
CA ASP A 16 12.47 1.04 20.15
C ASP A 16 11.85 0.25 21.32
N ASN A 17 10.65 -0.30 21.13
CA ASN A 17 9.83 -0.81 22.23
C ASN A 17 9.14 -2.15 21.97
N GLY A 18 9.25 -2.69 20.75
CA GLY A 18 8.62 -3.93 20.35
C GLY A 18 7.14 -3.79 20.00
N THR A 19 6.60 -4.89 19.47
CA THR A 19 5.27 -4.97 18.84
C THR A 19 4.12 -4.59 19.78
N ILE A 20 4.22 -4.92 21.07
CA ILE A 20 3.17 -4.62 22.05
C ILE A 20 2.92 -3.11 22.16
N LYS A 21 3.98 -2.30 22.34
CA LYS A 21 3.79 -0.85 22.47
C LYS A 21 3.40 -0.20 21.15
N ALA A 22 3.93 -0.69 20.04
CA ALA A 22 3.55 -0.23 18.71
C ALA A 22 2.06 -0.49 18.44
N TYR A 23 1.57 -1.68 18.80
CA TYR A 23 0.15 -2.03 18.70
C TYR A 23 -0.74 -1.13 19.56
N GLU A 24 -0.38 -0.95 20.84
CA GLU A 24 -1.12 -0.08 21.76
C GLU A 24 -1.18 1.38 21.25
N TYR A 25 -0.05 1.88 20.73
CA TYR A 25 0.01 3.20 20.10
C TYR A 25 -0.90 3.28 18.88
N LEU A 26 -0.81 2.31 17.96
CA LEU A 26 -1.59 2.30 16.72
C LEU A 26 -3.08 2.34 17.02
N VAL A 27 -3.58 1.43 17.86
CA VAL A 27 -4.99 1.36 18.26
C VAL A 27 -5.44 2.63 18.98
N SER A 28 -4.61 3.21 19.85
CA SER A 28 -4.97 4.42 20.62
C SER A 28 -5.07 5.68 19.77
N ASN A 29 -4.52 5.66 18.55
CA ASN A 29 -4.54 6.79 17.62
C ASN A 29 -5.46 6.56 16.41
N LEU A 30 -6.24 5.47 16.40
CA LEU A 30 -7.30 5.29 15.41
C LEU A 30 -8.51 6.16 15.77
N ASP A 31 -8.96 6.97 14.80
CA ASP A 31 -10.22 7.68 14.89
C ASP A 31 -11.35 6.82 14.29
N SER A 32 -12.44 6.63 15.05
CA SER A 32 -13.54 5.70 14.71
C SER A 32 -14.42 6.13 13.51
N GLY A 33 -14.12 7.29 12.91
CA GLY A 33 -14.81 7.82 11.73
C GLY A 33 -13.99 7.78 10.44
N ASP A 34 -12.71 7.40 10.51
CA ASP A 34 -11.79 7.50 9.37
C ASP A 34 -11.80 6.23 8.50
N GLU A 35 -11.66 6.43 7.19
CA GLU A 35 -11.40 5.35 6.23
C GLU A 35 -9.89 5.09 6.14
N TRP A 36 -9.43 4.14 6.95
CA TRP A 36 -8.03 3.73 6.98
C TRP A 36 -7.66 2.82 5.80
N SER A 37 -6.45 2.98 5.27
CA SER A 37 -5.99 2.20 4.12
C SER A 37 -5.77 0.71 4.44
N SER A 38 -5.61 -0.10 3.39
CA SER A 38 -5.17 -1.49 3.54
C SER A 38 -3.84 -1.62 4.30
N GLN A 39 -2.93 -0.64 4.20
CA GLN A 39 -1.66 -0.68 4.91
C GLN A 39 -1.85 -0.54 6.44
N VAL A 40 -2.76 0.32 6.89
CA VAL A 40 -3.08 0.44 8.32
C VAL A 40 -3.67 -0.85 8.87
N TYR A 41 -4.61 -1.47 8.14
CA TYR A 41 -5.15 -2.76 8.57
C TYR A 41 -4.10 -3.88 8.57
N ASN A 42 -3.17 -3.88 7.62
CA ASN A 42 -2.03 -4.80 7.64
C ASN A 42 -1.20 -4.66 8.92
N PHE A 43 -0.87 -3.44 9.32
CA PHE A 43 -0.19 -3.19 10.59
C PHE A 43 -1.03 -3.66 11.78
N LEU A 44 -2.34 -3.39 11.79
CA LEU A 44 -3.22 -3.77 12.89
C LEU A 44 -3.25 -5.27 13.15
N TYR A 45 -3.47 -6.10 12.12
CA TYR A 45 -3.55 -7.54 12.34
C TYR A 45 -2.17 -8.18 12.57
N CYS A 46 -1.09 -7.71 11.92
CA CYS A 46 0.26 -8.23 12.16
C CYS A 46 0.73 -7.89 13.58
N LEU A 47 0.54 -6.64 14.01
CA LEU A 47 0.94 -6.22 15.35
C LEU A 47 0.09 -6.87 16.43
N ALA A 48 -1.21 -7.06 16.22
CA ALA A 48 -2.05 -7.80 17.15
C ALA A 48 -1.58 -9.26 17.30
N ALA A 49 -1.27 -9.94 16.19
CA ALA A 49 -0.80 -11.33 16.20
C ALA A 49 0.53 -11.47 16.96
N THR A 50 1.52 -10.65 16.61
CA THR A 50 2.85 -10.64 17.27
C THR A 50 2.83 -10.10 18.69
N SER A 51 1.77 -9.38 19.10
CA SER A 51 1.56 -8.93 20.48
C SER A 51 0.82 -9.94 21.36
N GLY A 52 0.60 -11.17 20.86
CA GLY A 52 -0.09 -12.22 21.62
C GLY A 52 -1.59 -11.99 21.74
N LYS A 53 -2.20 -11.27 20.79
CA LYS A 53 -3.64 -10.96 20.73
C LYS A 53 -4.29 -11.58 19.47
N PRO A 54 -4.30 -12.91 19.33
CA PRO A 54 -4.77 -13.58 18.11
C PRO A 54 -6.24 -13.30 17.79
N ASP A 55 -7.10 -13.16 18.80
CA ASP A 55 -8.51 -12.84 18.60
C ASP A 55 -8.69 -11.43 18.00
N GLU A 56 -7.93 -10.44 18.49
CA GLU A 56 -7.93 -9.07 17.95
C GLU A 56 -7.37 -9.04 16.53
N ALA A 57 -6.33 -9.83 16.24
CA ALA A 57 -5.76 -9.94 14.90
C ALA A 57 -6.79 -10.49 13.89
N ILE A 58 -7.53 -11.54 14.28
CA ILE A 58 -8.63 -12.07 13.44
C ILE A 58 -9.74 -11.03 13.27
N SER A 59 -10.11 -10.30 14.32
CA SER A 59 -11.11 -9.23 14.22
C SER A 59 -10.69 -8.14 13.23
N TRP A 60 -9.45 -7.65 13.29
CA TRP A 60 -8.93 -6.65 12.35
C TRP A 60 -8.88 -7.17 10.91
N LEU A 61 -8.46 -8.43 10.72
CA LEU A 61 -8.41 -9.04 9.40
C LEU A 61 -9.82 -9.19 8.78
N LYS A 62 -10.80 -9.59 9.58
CA LYS A 62 -12.21 -9.69 9.16
C LYS A 62 -12.79 -8.32 8.84
N GLU A 63 -12.54 -7.31 9.67
CA GLU A 63 -13.02 -5.96 9.37
C GLU A 63 -12.44 -5.47 8.03
N ALA A 64 -11.13 -5.61 7.82
CA ALA A 64 -10.47 -5.22 6.59
C ALA A 64 -11.11 -5.89 5.36
N ILE A 65 -11.26 -7.21 5.39
CA ILE A 65 -11.64 -7.99 4.21
C ILE A 65 -13.16 -8.11 4.08
N MET A 66 -13.87 -8.50 5.13
CA MET A 66 -15.31 -8.76 5.06
C MET A 66 -16.11 -7.47 5.06
N ASP A 67 -15.76 -6.50 5.91
CA ASP A 67 -16.58 -5.31 6.12
C ASP A 67 -16.15 -4.14 5.21
N LYS A 68 -14.84 -3.90 5.09
CA LYS A 68 -14.27 -2.79 4.31
C LYS A 68 -13.98 -3.14 2.85
N GLY A 69 -14.05 -4.42 2.48
CA GLY A 69 -13.83 -4.86 1.11
C GLY A 69 -12.36 -4.83 0.65
N LEU A 70 -11.42 -4.63 1.57
CA LEU A 70 -9.99 -4.58 1.28
C LEU A 70 -9.47 -5.96 0.89
N TRP A 71 -8.29 -5.98 0.27
CA TRP A 71 -7.59 -7.20 -0.10
C TRP A 71 -6.08 -6.95 -0.13
N TYR A 72 -5.32 -8.04 -0.08
CA TYR A 72 -3.87 -8.11 -0.07
C TYR A 72 -3.41 -9.18 -1.06
N ARG A 73 -2.20 -9.02 -1.61
CA ARG A 73 -1.56 -10.08 -2.40
C ARG A 73 -1.31 -11.34 -1.56
N PRO A 74 -1.21 -12.53 -2.18
CA PRO A 74 -1.06 -13.80 -1.46
C PRO A 74 0.12 -13.84 -0.49
N GLU A 75 1.26 -13.25 -0.87
CA GLU A 75 2.52 -13.27 -0.11
C GLU A 75 2.39 -12.59 1.26
N VAL A 76 1.43 -11.66 1.42
CA VAL A 76 1.16 -11.02 2.72
C VAL A 76 0.67 -12.03 3.75
N PHE A 77 -0.02 -13.09 3.32
CA PHE A 77 -0.53 -14.13 4.22
C PHE A 77 0.50 -15.21 4.55
N GLU A 78 1.67 -15.19 3.89
CA GLU A 78 2.79 -16.09 4.15
C GLU A 78 3.71 -15.55 5.25
N ASP A 79 3.52 -14.30 5.67
CA ASP A 79 4.30 -13.64 6.72
C ASP A 79 4.27 -14.41 8.05
N ASP A 80 5.43 -14.55 8.69
CA ASP A 80 5.62 -15.28 9.95
C ASP A 80 4.91 -14.57 11.12
N ASP A 81 4.67 -13.26 11.02
CA ASP A 81 3.89 -12.49 12.00
C ASP A 81 2.49 -13.06 12.23
N LEU A 82 1.95 -13.80 11.25
CA LEU A 82 0.59 -14.36 11.25
C LEU A 82 0.52 -15.80 11.76
N ASP A 83 1.63 -16.40 12.19
CA ASP A 83 1.69 -17.80 12.60
C ASP A 83 0.69 -18.15 13.71
N THR A 84 0.47 -17.23 14.66
CA THR A 84 -0.46 -17.45 15.77
C THR A 84 -1.91 -17.56 15.34
N ILE A 85 -2.28 -17.05 14.15
CA ILE A 85 -3.65 -17.05 13.63
C ILE A 85 -3.85 -17.94 12.39
N ARG A 86 -2.76 -18.49 11.83
CA ARG A 86 -2.74 -19.24 10.55
C ARG A 86 -3.73 -20.41 10.50
N ASN A 87 -3.96 -21.07 11.63
CA ASN A 87 -4.87 -22.22 11.74
C ASN A 87 -6.31 -21.85 12.10
N HIS A 88 -6.63 -20.57 12.26
CA HIS A 88 -7.98 -20.11 12.59
C HIS A 88 -8.91 -20.21 11.37
N ILE A 89 -10.15 -20.66 11.55
CA ILE A 89 -11.10 -20.86 10.45
C ILE A 89 -11.43 -19.56 9.70
N ASP A 90 -11.55 -18.45 10.44
CA ASP A 90 -11.81 -17.14 9.83
C ASP A 90 -10.60 -16.62 9.05
N PHE A 91 -9.37 -17.03 9.40
CA PHE A 91 -8.17 -16.67 8.64
C PHE A 91 -8.25 -17.25 7.23
N ALA A 92 -8.50 -18.55 7.11
CA ALA A 92 -8.64 -19.23 5.81
C ALA A 92 -9.74 -18.58 4.94
N SER A 93 -10.87 -18.23 5.55
CA SER A 93 -11.98 -17.54 4.84
C SER A 93 -11.57 -16.16 4.33
N CYS A 94 -10.84 -15.38 5.14
CA CYS A 94 -10.31 -14.07 4.74
C CYS A 94 -9.32 -14.19 3.57
N VAL A 95 -8.39 -15.15 3.64
CA VAL A 95 -7.41 -15.42 2.59
C VAL A 95 -8.09 -15.77 1.26
N GLU A 96 -9.11 -16.62 1.27
CA GLU A 96 -9.84 -17.00 0.06
C GLU A 96 -10.54 -15.80 -0.61
N ILE A 97 -11.21 -14.95 0.19
CA ILE A 97 -11.87 -13.74 -0.29
C ILE A 97 -10.84 -12.75 -0.84
N SER A 98 -9.75 -12.51 -0.11
CA SER A 98 -8.69 -11.60 -0.52
C SER A 98 -8.05 -12.05 -1.84
N ASN A 99 -7.72 -13.34 -1.96
CA ASN A 99 -7.14 -13.91 -3.18
C ASN A 99 -8.07 -13.81 -4.38
N SER A 100 -9.38 -13.96 -4.17
CA SER A 100 -10.37 -13.82 -5.24
C SER A 100 -10.42 -12.39 -5.76
N ARG A 101 -10.38 -11.39 -4.86
CA ARG A 101 -10.36 -9.96 -5.23
C ARG A 101 -9.05 -9.55 -5.89
N TYR A 102 -7.92 -10.01 -5.35
CA TYR A 102 -6.60 -9.81 -5.96
C TYR A 102 -6.56 -10.31 -7.41
N LYS A 103 -7.03 -11.55 -7.65
CA LYS A 103 -7.11 -12.13 -9.00
C LYS A 103 -8.04 -11.37 -9.95
N GLU A 104 -9.08 -10.74 -9.42
CA GLU A 104 -9.98 -9.90 -10.22
C GLU A 104 -9.28 -8.60 -10.63
N GLU A 105 -8.62 -7.92 -9.69
CA GLU A 105 -7.89 -6.67 -9.95
C GLU A 105 -6.70 -6.88 -10.91
N LEU A 106 -6.03 -8.03 -10.83
CA LEU A 106 -4.96 -8.38 -11.77
C LEU A 106 -5.41 -8.37 -13.24
N LYS A 107 -6.70 -8.54 -13.53
CA LYS A 107 -7.21 -8.53 -14.92
C LYS A 107 -7.32 -7.12 -15.51
N SER A 108 -7.42 -6.11 -14.66
CA SER A 108 -7.66 -4.72 -15.05
C SER A 108 -6.48 -3.79 -14.77
N THR A 109 -5.50 -4.23 -13.98
CA THR A 109 -4.35 -3.41 -13.62
C THR A 109 -3.53 -3.00 -14.85
N MET A 110 -3.06 -1.75 -14.84
CA MET A 110 -2.25 -1.17 -15.91
C MET A 110 -1.44 0.02 -15.40
N THR A 111 -0.31 0.29 -16.06
CA THR A 111 0.54 1.45 -15.77
C THR A 111 -0.25 2.73 -16.01
N LYS A 112 -0.23 3.65 -15.04
CA LYS A 112 -0.89 4.96 -15.16
C LYS A 112 0.16 6.07 -15.21
N PHE A 113 0.19 6.82 -16.30
CA PHE A 113 1.08 7.96 -16.46
C PHE A 113 0.25 9.25 -16.57
N SER A 114 0.58 10.29 -15.80
CA SER A 114 -0.22 11.51 -15.77
C SER A 114 -0.03 12.43 -16.99
N TRP A 115 0.98 12.16 -17.82
CA TRP A 115 1.26 12.93 -19.04
C TRP A 115 0.06 12.97 -19.97
N LYS A 116 -0.26 14.18 -20.43
CA LYS A 116 -1.33 14.42 -21.42
C LYS A 116 -0.84 15.15 -22.67
N LYS A 117 0.12 16.06 -22.49
CA LYS A 117 0.77 16.82 -23.55
C LYS A 117 2.02 17.53 -23.02
N LYS A 118 2.89 17.94 -23.94
CA LYS A 118 4.02 18.83 -23.62
C LYS A 118 3.57 20.24 -23.22
N ILE A 119 4.05 20.69 -22.06
CA ILE A 119 3.88 22.06 -21.51
C ILE A 119 5.25 22.72 -21.30
N LYS A 120 6.30 21.95 -20.99
CA LYS A 120 7.69 22.43 -20.82
C LYS A 120 8.68 21.50 -21.51
N ASP A 121 9.89 22.00 -21.73
CA ASP A 121 10.95 21.22 -22.40
C ASP A 121 11.62 20.18 -21.51
N ASN A 122 11.71 20.45 -20.19
CA ASN A 122 12.25 19.46 -19.26
C ASN A 122 11.11 18.71 -18.55
N LEU A 123 11.27 17.40 -18.43
CA LEU A 123 10.35 16.51 -17.75
C LEU A 123 11.00 15.94 -16.48
N LEU A 124 10.27 16.00 -15.38
CA LEU A 124 10.55 15.26 -14.16
C LEU A 124 9.48 14.18 -14.01
N VAL A 125 9.89 12.91 -14.08
CA VAL A 125 8.99 11.78 -13.83
C VAL A 125 9.18 11.32 -12.38
N VAL A 126 8.11 11.34 -11.62
CA VAL A 126 8.05 10.89 -10.24
C VAL A 126 7.52 9.47 -10.20
N LEU A 127 8.26 8.59 -9.54
CA LEU A 127 7.85 7.22 -9.23
C LEU A 127 7.40 7.15 -7.76
N HIS A 128 6.31 6.46 -7.48
CA HIS A 128 5.90 6.17 -6.10
C HIS A 128 6.79 5.08 -5.48
N GLY A 129 6.86 5.04 -4.14
CA GLY A 129 7.51 3.94 -3.42
C GLY A 129 6.66 2.66 -3.41
N ASN A 130 7.18 1.57 -2.85
CA ASN A 130 6.37 0.38 -2.60
C ASN A 130 5.23 0.69 -1.62
N GLN A 131 4.10 0.01 -1.78
CA GLN A 131 2.87 0.23 -1.00
C GLN A 131 2.33 1.66 -1.15
N GLN A 132 2.50 2.27 -2.32
CA GLN A 132 1.99 3.61 -2.60
C GLN A 132 1.28 3.65 -3.96
N ASN A 133 0.72 4.81 -4.28
CA ASN A 133 0.13 5.11 -5.57
C ASN A 133 0.47 6.55 -5.97
N ASN A 134 0.02 6.99 -7.15
CA ASN A 134 0.29 8.34 -7.63
C ASN A 134 -0.27 9.44 -6.73
N ASP A 135 -1.41 9.22 -6.07
CA ASP A 135 -2.02 10.24 -5.23
C ASP A 135 -1.24 10.45 -3.94
N ILE A 136 -0.73 9.38 -3.33
CA ILE A 136 0.21 9.46 -2.20
C ILE A 136 1.49 10.18 -2.64
N SER A 137 2.10 9.77 -3.76
CA SER A 137 3.32 10.40 -4.26
C SER A 137 3.15 11.90 -4.53
N LYS A 138 2.02 12.32 -5.12
CA LYS A 138 1.69 13.74 -5.32
C LYS A 138 1.69 14.55 -4.03
N MET A 139 1.28 13.99 -2.89
CA MET A 139 1.26 14.74 -1.63
C MET A 139 2.67 15.24 -1.26
N PHE A 140 3.70 14.44 -1.50
CA PHE A 140 5.10 14.80 -1.22
C PHE A 140 5.72 15.72 -2.27
N TRP A 141 5.35 15.54 -3.54
CA TRP A 141 5.96 16.27 -4.66
C TRP A 141 5.18 17.52 -5.09
N SER A 142 3.96 17.71 -4.60
CA SER A 142 3.10 18.87 -4.93
C SER A 142 3.72 20.22 -4.57
N GLY A 143 4.61 20.26 -3.56
CA GLY A 143 5.35 21.46 -3.16
C GLY A 143 6.50 21.81 -4.10
N PHE A 144 6.92 20.91 -4.99
CA PHE A 144 7.98 21.19 -5.95
C PHE A 144 7.43 22.05 -7.08
N ASN A 145 7.68 23.35 -7.02
CA ASN A 145 7.37 24.28 -8.10
C ASN A 145 8.64 24.65 -8.85
N SER A 146 8.80 24.13 -10.07
CA SER A 146 9.91 24.49 -10.95
C SER A 146 9.37 25.16 -12.20
N SER A 147 9.85 26.36 -12.52
CA SER A 147 9.54 27.01 -13.80
C SER A 147 10.09 26.22 -14.99
N SER A 148 11.17 25.44 -14.79
CA SER A 148 11.89 24.73 -15.85
C SER A 148 11.38 23.31 -16.12
N PHE A 149 10.72 22.66 -15.17
CA PHE A 149 10.28 21.26 -15.28
C PHE A 149 8.76 21.11 -15.29
N GLN A 150 8.27 20.25 -16.17
CA GLN A 150 6.94 19.64 -16.10
C GLN A 150 7.05 18.38 -15.25
N ILE A 151 6.16 18.21 -14.28
CA ILE A 151 6.20 17.08 -13.35
C ILE A 151 5.08 16.13 -13.74
N GLU A 152 5.43 14.87 -13.91
CA GLU A 152 4.47 13.80 -14.18
C GLU A 152 4.71 12.62 -13.24
N TYR A 153 3.67 11.83 -13.01
CA TYR A 153 3.63 10.73 -12.06
C TYR A 153 3.37 9.43 -12.80
N LEU A 154 4.22 8.44 -12.56
CA LEU A 154 4.09 7.10 -13.13
C LEU A 154 3.74 6.11 -12.02
N GLN A 155 2.59 5.45 -12.19
CA GLN A 155 2.13 4.37 -11.34
C GLN A 155 2.39 3.03 -11.99
N SER A 156 2.93 2.11 -11.21
CA SER A 156 3.10 0.72 -11.61
C SER A 156 1.77 0.03 -11.90
N SER A 157 1.78 -0.96 -12.79
CA SER A 157 0.73 -1.96 -12.93
C SER A 157 0.82 -3.08 -11.89
N GLU A 158 1.92 -3.20 -11.16
CA GLU A 158 2.11 -4.23 -10.15
C GLU A 158 1.37 -3.82 -8.87
N ILE A 159 0.28 -4.55 -8.58
CA ILE A 159 -0.56 -4.28 -7.42
C ILE A 159 0.01 -4.94 -6.15
N ASP A 160 -0.06 -4.25 -5.01
CA ASP A 160 0.47 -4.73 -3.72
C ASP A 160 -0.68 -5.16 -2.79
N SER A 161 -1.65 -4.26 -2.63
CA SER A 161 -2.89 -4.43 -1.86
C SER A 161 -3.95 -3.48 -2.43
N PHE A 162 -5.14 -3.46 -1.83
CA PHE A 162 -6.22 -2.58 -2.25
C PHE A 162 -5.74 -1.11 -2.43
N GLN A 163 -5.77 -0.64 -3.68
CA GLN A 163 -5.34 0.69 -4.15
C GLN A 163 -3.85 1.04 -3.99
N LEU A 164 -3.00 0.08 -3.60
CA LEU A 164 -1.56 0.28 -3.45
C LEU A 164 -0.78 -0.57 -4.46
N TYR A 165 0.36 -0.04 -4.88
CA TYR A 165 1.17 -0.57 -5.97
C TYR A 165 2.64 -0.65 -5.55
N ARG A 166 3.44 -1.39 -6.31
CA ARG A 166 4.87 -1.61 -6.04
C ARG A 166 5.71 -1.64 -7.30
N TRP A 167 7.02 -1.64 -7.10
CA TRP A 167 8.02 -1.93 -8.11
C TRP A 167 8.82 -3.14 -7.62
N SER A 168 8.55 -4.32 -8.16
CA SER A 168 9.30 -5.54 -7.81
C SER A 168 10.65 -5.54 -8.51
N ASP A 169 11.67 -6.11 -7.87
CA ASP A 169 13.03 -6.17 -8.44
C ASP A 169 13.09 -7.00 -9.73
N ASP A 170 12.25 -8.03 -9.82
CA ASP A 170 12.05 -8.91 -10.98
C ASP A 170 10.82 -8.50 -11.83
N GLY A 171 10.24 -7.34 -11.53
CA GLY A 171 9.06 -6.80 -12.19
C GLY A 171 9.35 -6.07 -13.51
N ASP A 172 8.29 -5.56 -14.13
CA ASP A 172 8.34 -4.90 -15.43
C ASP A 172 8.59 -3.39 -15.32
N GLY A 173 8.97 -2.90 -14.13
CA GLY A 173 9.17 -1.47 -13.86
C GLY A 173 9.99 -0.71 -14.91
N PRO A 174 11.18 -1.20 -15.34
CA PRO A 174 11.96 -0.56 -16.39
C PRO A 174 11.23 -0.48 -17.74
N VAL A 175 10.45 -1.51 -18.09
CA VAL A 175 9.67 -1.54 -19.34
C VAL A 175 8.52 -0.53 -19.27
N GLN A 176 7.79 -0.51 -18.15
CA GLN A 176 6.71 0.45 -17.89
C GLN A 176 7.21 1.90 -18.00
N LEU A 177 8.37 2.21 -17.43
CA LEU A 177 9.00 3.53 -17.54
C LEU A 177 9.43 3.84 -18.98
N SER A 178 10.07 2.88 -19.66
CA SER A 178 10.45 3.06 -21.07
C SER A 178 9.24 3.36 -21.95
N ASP A 179 8.12 2.66 -21.76
CA ASP A 179 6.91 2.86 -22.55
C ASP A 179 6.24 4.21 -22.24
N ALA A 180 6.30 4.67 -21.00
CA ALA A 180 5.86 6.01 -20.62
C ALA A 180 6.70 7.10 -21.31
N LEU A 181 8.02 6.95 -21.35
CA LEU A 181 8.92 7.93 -21.98
C LEU A 181 8.78 7.96 -23.50
N ARG A 182 8.55 6.82 -24.17
CA ARG A 182 8.26 6.79 -25.62
C ARG A 182 7.02 7.61 -25.99
N LYS A 183 6.01 7.66 -25.12
CA LYS A 183 4.81 8.50 -25.34
C LYS A 183 5.16 9.99 -25.33
N VAL A 184 6.16 10.39 -24.56
CA VAL A 184 6.64 11.78 -24.47
C VAL A 184 7.45 12.13 -25.72
N GLU A 185 8.34 11.24 -26.18
CA GLU A 185 9.20 11.47 -27.35
C GLU A 185 8.43 11.59 -28.67
N GLY A 186 7.21 11.07 -28.72
CA GLY A 186 6.31 11.18 -29.89
C GLY A 186 5.62 12.53 -30.06
N GLU A 187 5.82 13.49 -29.14
CA GLU A 187 5.26 14.84 -29.16
C GLU A 187 6.32 15.94 -29.33
#